data_AF-A0A947SG86-F1
#
_entry.id   AF-A0A947SG86-F1
#
_cell.length_a   1.000
_cell.length_b   1.000
_cell.length_c   1.000
_cell.angle_alpha   90.00
_cell.angle_beta   90.00
_cell.angle_gamma   90.00
#
_symmetry.space_group_name_H-M   'P 1'
#
loop_
_entity.id
_entity.type
_entity.pdbx_description
1 polymer ?
#
loop_
_entity_poly.entity_id
_entity_poly.type
_entity_poly.pdbx_seq_one_letter_code
_entity_poly.pdbx_strand_id
1 'polypeptide(L)'
;MKTKKRFLGATLALLLVGVMAFSGCEIPIFHQTVEANKKADEVKAVFAEVDTATKGAFTLSQEVKDDALTNSVMKNNLDEVEKKTEELDEVKVKLEKTSATLNSAKSLRLSAKYQNYIKALDEARAKRLEALNAAQDLLFESENLSSAIVKYYSAINRLEQVATKMGEMPEVTFDNPDTIKQAKTILGEVSVGTKETQTEFNEAATAVNAEVFTKLRDTAADLGNMADAADKLVTIYESLLTAAINGDEQGFVNAYNQLPVQLEILVASLEKFGNSFPYDLIDNNNDLTTKAQNQIETWKDENFKDPTSQYQESETGVTEADKKAADIKK
;
A
#
# COMPACT_ATOMS: atom_id res chain seq x y z
N MET A 1 80.45 55.64 29.28
CA MET A 1 80.41 55.59 30.76
C MET A 1 78.96 55.57 31.23
N LYS A 2 78.68 54.77 32.29
CA LYS A 2 77.43 54.57 33.07
C LYS A 2 76.63 53.27 32.80
N THR A 3 77.12 52.18 33.41
CA THR A 3 76.47 51.22 34.35
C THR A 3 74.93 51.14 34.39
N LYS A 4 74.28 49.99 34.10
CA LYS A 4 74.09 48.71 34.89
C LYS A 4 72.91 48.71 35.90
N LYS A 5 72.01 47.71 35.73
CA LYS A 5 71.31 46.80 36.71
C LYS A 5 69.80 46.67 36.38
N ARG A 6 69.30 45.56 35.81
CA ARG A 6 68.86 44.26 36.41
C ARG A 6 67.77 44.39 37.50
N PHE A 7 66.55 43.88 37.22
CA PHE A 7 65.72 42.95 38.04
C PHE A 7 64.34 42.81 37.35
N LEU A 8 63.98 41.67 36.74
CA LEU A 8 63.37 40.48 37.33
C LEU A 8 62.03 40.75 38.06
N GLY A 9 60.94 40.32 37.42
CA GLY A 9 59.59 40.13 37.95
C GLY A 9 58.80 39.42 36.85
N ALA A 10 59.00 38.11 36.68
CA ALA A 10 58.12 37.08 37.23
C ALA A 10 56.74 37.06 36.51
N THR A 11 56.67 36.19 35.51
CA THR A 11 55.61 35.22 35.25
C THR A 11 54.28 35.35 36.02
N LEU A 12 53.18 35.20 35.27
CA LEU A 12 51.90 34.65 35.71
C LEU A 12 50.90 35.60 36.41
N ALA A 13 50.24 36.44 35.61
CA ALA A 13 48.81 36.71 35.69
C ALA A 13 48.31 36.70 34.23
N LEU A 14 48.09 35.55 33.60
CA LEU A 14 46.83 34.80 33.68
C LEU A 14 45.62 35.70 33.91
N LEU A 15 44.77 35.72 32.87
CA LEU A 15 43.32 35.81 32.94
C LEU A 15 42.69 36.92 33.78
N LEU A 16 41.79 37.62 33.08
CA LEU A 16 40.68 38.43 33.57
C LEU A 16 40.91 39.94 33.55
N VAL A 17 39.94 40.57 32.88
CA VAL A 17 39.57 41.98 32.96
C VAL A 17 40.30 42.93 32.01
N GLY A 18 40.23 42.59 30.72
CA GLY A 18 39.79 43.53 29.68
C GLY A 18 38.35 43.24 29.21
N VAL A 19 37.55 42.60 30.07
CA VAL A 19 36.09 42.52 29.98
C VAL A 19 35.57 43.77 30.70
N MET A 20 35.29 44.82 29.95
CA MET A 20 34.18 45.73 30.24
C MET A 20 33.65 46.30 28.91
N ALA A 21 32.36 46.02 28.70
CA ALA A 21 31.42 46.86 27.96
C ALA A 21 31.41 46.82 26.42
N PHE A 22 31.21 45.63 25.84
CA PHE A 22 30.14 45.46 24.84
C PHE A 22 29.02 44.61 25.45
N SER A 23 28.53 45.00 26.62
CA SER A 23 27.31 44.48 27.20
C SER A 23 26.17 45.41 26.81
N GLY A 24 25.32 44.99 25.87
CA GLY A 24 23.96 45.53 25.75
C GLY A 24 23.53 46.14 24.41
N CYS A 25 24.36 46.15 23.36
CA CYS A 25 23.86 46.31 22.00
C CYS A 25 23.99 44.98 21.28
N GLU A 26 23.04 44.08 21.53
CA GLU A 26 22.71 43.07 20.52
C GLU A 26 22.38 43.83 19.25
N ILE A 27 23.31 43.86 18.30
CA ILE A 27 23.01 44.39 16.96
C ILE A 27 21.88 43.49 16.45
N PRO A 28 20.65 44.00 16.29
CA PRO A 28 19.47 43.16 16.08
C PRO A 28 19.60 42.28 14.83
N ILE A 29 20.43 42.69 13.89
CA ILE A 29 20.71 42.02 12.61
C ILE A 29 21.48 40.70 12.81
N PHE A 30 22.42 40.63 13.76
CA PHE A 30 23.17 39.38 14.02
C PHE A 30 22.27 38.33 14.68
N HIS A 31 21.44 38.75 15.64
CA HIS A 31 20.48 37.85 16.30
C HIS A 31 19.47 37.27 15.31
N GLN A 32 18.92 38.12 14.42
CA GLN A 32 17.96 37.68 13.41
C GLN A 32 18.57 36.78 12.34
N THR A 33 19.84 36.99 11.97
CA THR A 33 20.54 36.09 11.02
C THR A 33 20.80 34.72 11.65
N VAL A 34 21.16 34.67 12.93
CA VAL A 34 21.31 33.41 13.67
C VAL A 34 19.97 32.67 13.77
N GLU A 35 18.88 33.39 14.09
CA GLU A 35 17.54 32.81 14.13
C GLU A 35 17.09 32.27 12.75
N ALA A 36 17.37 33.01 11.67
CA ALA A 36 17.06 32.56 10.31
C ALA A 36 17.86 31.31 9.92
N ASN A 37 19.13 31.21 10.33
CA ASN A 37 19.94 30.00 10.12
C ASN A 37 19.37 28.80 10.86
N LYS A 38 18.99 28.98 12.13
CA LYS A 38 18.36 27.91 12.91
C LYS A 38 17.09 27.40 12.21
N LYS A 39 16.19 28.30 11.79
CA LYS A 39 14.98 27.95 11.03
C LYS A 39 15.30 27.26 9.70
N ALA A 40 16.32 27.72 8.99
CA ALA A 40 16.74 27.10 7.74
C ALA A 40 17.33 25.69 7.94
N ASP A 41 18.06 25.46 9.03
CA ASP A 41 18.62 24.16 9.36
C ASP A 41 17.52 23.17 9.80
N GLU A 42 16.51 23.64 10.56
CA GLU A 42 15.31 22.87 10.88
C GLU A 42 14.56 22.42 9.62
N VAL A 43 14.36 23.32 8.65
CA VAL A 43 13.73 23.00 7.36
C VAL A 43 14.55 21.97 6.58
N LYS A 44 15.87 22.10 6.55
CA LYS A 44 16.76 21.17 5.84
C LYS A 44 16.81 19.77 6.46
N ALA A 45 16.67 19.66 7.77
CA ALA A 45 16.53 18.37 8.42
C ALA A 45 15.27 17.63 7.92
N VAL A 46 14.14 18.34 7.84
CA VAL A 46 12.90 17.79 7.29
C VAL A 46 13.05 17.42 5.81
N PHE A 47 13.77 18.23 5.03
CA PHE A 47 14.05 17.92 3.62
C PHE A 47 14.78 16.59 3.45
N ALA A 48 15.79 16.32 4.27
CA ALA A 48 16.52 15.05 4.21
C ALA A 48 15.63 13.83 4.53
N GLU A 49 14.71 13.97 5.49
CA GLU A 49 13.72 12.93 5.80
C GLU A 49 12.78 12.68 4.61
N VAL A 50 12.24 13.75 4.01
CA VAL A 50 11.35 13.67 2.85
C VAL A 50 12.06 13.04 1.65
N ASP A 51 13.29 13.47 1.34
CA ASP A 51 14.04 12.95 0.20
C ASP A 51 14.32 11.44 0.38
N THR A 52 14.60 11.00 1.60
CA THR A 52 14.82 9.58 1.92
C THR A 52 13.53 8.77 1.75
N ALA A 53 12.43 9.24 2.34
CA ALA A 53 11.15 8.54 2.30
C ALA A 53 10.59 8.45 0.86
N THR A 54 10.61 9.56 0.12
CA THR A 54 10.10 9.62 -1.26
C THR A 54 10.92 8.77 -2.22
N LYS A 55 12.26 8.75 -2.08
CA LYS A 55 13.11 7.86 -2.87
C LYS A 55 12.90 6.39 -2.55
N GLY A 56 12.70 6.06 -1.27
CA GLY A 56 12.35 4.71 -0.84
C GLY A 56 11.04 4.24 -1.46
N ALA A 57 9.99 5.07 -1.38
CA ALA A 57 8.69 4.81 -1.97
C ALA A 57 8.76 4.63 -3.50
N PHE A 58 9.50 5.51 -4.19
CA PHE A 58 9.72 5.40 -5.63
C PHE A 58 10.39 4.07 -5.99
N THR A 59 11.45 3.70 -5.26
CA THR A 59 12.22 2.47 -5.53
C THR A 59 11.34 1.23 -5.36
N LEU A 60 10.62 1.14 -4.24
CA LEU A 60 9.67 0.05 -4.00
C LEU A 60 8.59 -0.03 -5.08
N SER A 61 8.08 1.12 -5.52
CA SER A 61 7.05 1.16 -6.57
C SER A 61 7.58 0.66 -7.92
N GLN A 62 8.85 0.95 -8.26
CA GLN A 62 9.48 0.40 -9.46
C GLN A 62 9.70 -1.12 -9.32
N GLU A 63 10.13 -1.58 -8.15
CA GLU A 63 10.28 -3.02 -7.89
C GLU A 63 8.95 -3.76 -8.03
N VAL A 64 7.85 -3.22 -7.48
CA VAL A 64 6.50 -3.77 -7.69
C VAL A 64 6.12 -3.74 -9.16
N LYS A 65 6.33 -2.61 -9.84
CA LYS A 65 6.04 -2.51 -11.28
C LYS A 65 6.76 -3.59 -12.09
N ASP A 66 8.03 -3.85 -11.80
CA ASP A 66 8.87 -4.76 -12.57
C ASP A 66 8.62 -6.25 -12.21
N ASP A 67 8.40 -6.59 -10.92
CA ASP A 67 8.42 -7.98 -10.42
C ASP A 67 7.07 -8.52 -9.86
N ALA A 68 5.97 -7.74 -9.92
CA ALA A 68 4.69 -8.05 -9.26
C ALA A 68 4.05 -9.42 -9.53
N LEU A 69 4.45 -10.15 -10.58
CA LEU A 69 3.80 -11.40 -11.00
C LEU A 69 4.22 -12.65 -10.21
N THR A 70 5.08 -12.54 -9.19
CA THR A 70 5.57 -13.72 -8.43
C THR A 70 5.11 -13.75 -6.96
N ASN A 71 4.68 -14.93 -6.48
CA ASN A 71 4.14 -15.14 -5.12
C ASN A 71 5.11 -14.70 -4.00
N SER A 72 6.42 -14.69 -4.27
CA SER A 72 7.46 -14.28 -3.31
C SER A 72 7.56 -12.76 -3.13
N VAL A 73 7.13 -11.98 -4.13
CA VAL A 73 7.20 -10.51 -4.14
C VAL A 73 5.88 -9.94 -3.60
N MET A 74 4.76 -10.55 -3.98
CA MET A 74 3.40 -10.15 -3.57
C MET A 74 3.18 -10.05 -2.05
N LYS A 75 3.72 -11.01 -1.27
CA LYS A 75 3.46 -11.07 0.17
C LYS A 75 4.34 -10.12 0.99
N ASN A 76 5.56 -9.85 0.54
CA ASN A 76 6.47 -8.95 1.26
C ASN A 76 6.23 -7.49 0.87
N ASN A 77 5.84 -7.24 -0.39
CA ASN A 77 5.71 -5.86 -0.89
C ASN A 77 4.42 -5.19 -0.42
N LEU A 78 3.31 -5.91 -0.19
CA LEU A 78 2.08 -5.26 0.27
C LEU A 78 2.26 -4.62 1.66
N ASP A 79 2.77 -5.38 2.63
CA ASP A 79 3.09 -4.87 3.96
C ASP A 79 4.14 -3.73 3.90
N GLU A 80 5.10 -3.83 2.98
CA GLU A 80 6.12 -2.79 2.81
C GLU A 80 5.54 -1.51 2.16
N VAL A 81 4.63 -1.65 1.20
CA VAL A 81 3.91 -0.54 0.56
C VAL A 81 3.04 0.18 1.59
N GLU A 82 2.25 -0.56 2.38
CA GLU A 82 1.44 0.02 3.46
C GLU A 82 2.30 0.82 4.45
N LYS A 83 3.42 0.24 4.90
CA LYS A 83 4.37 0.92 5.78
C LYS A 83 4.97 2.17 5.14
N LYS A 84 5.29 2.13 3.84
CA LYS A 84 5.82 3.29 3.12
C LYS A 84 4.78 4.38 2.95
N THR A 85 3.51 4.04 2.78
CA THR A 85 2.40 4.99 2.75
C THR A 85 2.32 5.74 4.08
N GLU A 86 2.36 5.03 5.21
CA GLU A 86 2.40 5.66 6.54
C GLU A 86 3.61 6.58 6.72
N GLU A 87 4.80 6.14 6.31
CA GLU A 87 6.03 6.94 6.36
C GLU A 87 5.89 8.24 5.53
N LEU A 88 5.31 8.16 4.32
CA LEU A 88 5.07 9.33 3.47
C LEU A 88 4.10 10.32 4.09
N ASP A 89 3.01 9.85 4.70
CA ASP A 89 2.04 10.72 5.38
C ASP A 89 2.66 11.44 6.58
N GLU A 90 3.50 10.75 7.36
CA GLU A 90 4.24 11.39 8.45
C GLU A 90 5.17 12.50 7.96
N VAL A 91 5.97 12.23 6.93
CA VAL A 91 6.91 13.24 6.40
C VAL A 91 6.18 14.36 5.66
N LYS A 92 5.01 14.11 5.06
CA LYS A 92 4.15 15.13 4.47
C LYS A 92 3.70 16.16 5.50
N VAL A 93 3.20 15.69 6.65
CA VAL A 93 2.80 16.57 7.76
C VAL A 93 3.99 17.40 8.26
N LYS A 94 5.19 16.80 8.36
CA LYS A 94 6.41 17.55 8.73
C LYS A 94 6.76 18.60 7.68
N LEU A 95 6.72 18.25 6.39
CA LEU A 95 7.03 19.15 5.29
C LEU A 95 6.05 20.33 5.23
N GLU A 96 4.77 20.10 5.44
CA GLU A 96 3.76 21.17 5.48
C GLU A 96 4.03 22.15 6.62
N LYS A 97 4.43 21.66 7.81
CA LYS A 97 4.81 22.52 8.95
C LYS A 97 6.00 23.42 8.65
N THR A 98 6.91 23.01 7.75
CA THR A 98 8.05 23.86 7.36
C THR A 98 7.62 25.17 6.68
N SER A 99 6.42 25.23 6.08
CA SER A 99 5.85 26.47 5.53
C SER A 99 5.73 27.56 6.60
N ALA A 100 5.25 27.19 7.80
CA ALA A 100 5.17 28.13 8.92
C ALA A 100 6.57 28.58 9.39
N THR A 101 7.53 27.65 9.46
CA THR A 101 8.93 27.95 9.80
C THR A 101 9.56 28.93 8.81
N LEU A 102 9.38 28.70 7.50
CA LEU A 102 9.88 29.57 6.44
C LEU A 102 9.19 30.93 6.44
N ASN A 103 7.88 30.99 6.65
CA ASN A 103 7.16 32.27 6.78
C ASN A 103 7.61 33.07 8.01
N SER A 104 7.91 32.39 9.11
CA SER A 104 8.52 32.99 10.29
C SER A 104 9.97 33.45 10.06
N ALA A 105 10.70 32.83 9.14
CA ALA A 105 12.03 33.30 8.73
C ALA A 105 11.94 34.53 7.79
N LYS A 106 10.95 34.57 6.89
CA LYS A 106 10.72 35.71 5.98
C LYS A 106 10.38 37.01 6.73
N SER A 107 9.72 36.91 7.89
CA SER A 107 9.34 38.09 8.70
C SER A 107 10.51 38.74 9.45
N LEU A 108 11.67 38.09 9.49
CA LEU A 108 12.89 38.63 10.09
C LEU A 108 13.48 39.74 9.20
N ARG A 109 14.10 40.77 9.79
CA ARG A 109 14.79 41.85 9.06
C ARG A 109 16.17 41.38 8.62
N LEU A 110 16.18 40.56 7.59
CA LEU A 110 17.37 39.97 6.99
C LEU A 110 17.91 40.83 5.83
N SER A 111 19.17 40.60 5.46
CA SER A 111 19.71 41.16 4.22
C SER A 111 18.99 40.60 2.99
N ALA A 112 19.03 41.32 1.87
CA ALA A 112 18.42 40.86 0.61
C ALA A 112 18.95 39.48 0.18
N LYS A 113 20.25 39.22 0.39
CA LYS A 113 20.87 37.91 0.15
C LYS A 113 20.19 36.80 0.97
N TYR A 114 19.96 37.02 2.27
CA TYR A 114 19.29 36.04 3.13
C TYR A 114 17.80 35.88 2.80
N GLN A 115 17.09 36.96 2.49
CA GLN A 115 15.69 36.87 2.04
C GLN A 115 15.57 36.01 0.78
N ASN A 116 16.49 36.17 -0.17
CA ASN A 116 16.54 35.34 -1.38
C ASN A 116 16.87 33.87 -1.06
N TYR A 117 17.72 33.60 -0.07
CA TYR A 117 18.00 32.24 0.39
C TYR A 117 16.76 31.56 0.99
N ILE A 118 16.03 32.25 1.87
CA ILE A 118 14.78 31.72 2.44
C ILE A 118 13.72 31.49 1.36
N LYS A 119 13.64 32.38 0.36
CA LYS A 119 12.76 32.18 -0.80
C LYS A 119 13.13 30.93 -1.59
N ALA A 120 14.42 30.68 -1.84
CA ALA A 120 14.88 29.47 -2.53
C ALA A 120 14.56 28.19 -1.73
N LEU A 121 14.63 28.23 -0.39
CA LEU A 121 14.18 27.10 0.44
C LEU A 121 12.68 26.84 0.34
N ASP A 122 11.85 27.87 0.20
CA ASP A 122 10.41 27.71 0.00
C ASP A 122 10.08 27.15 -1.39
N GLU A 123 10.83 27.56 -2.42
CA GLU A 123 10.76 26.93 -3.75
C GLU A 123 11.14 25.43 -3.66
N ALA A 124 12.22 25.10 -2.95
CA ALA A 124 12.66 23.72 -2.74
C ALA A 124 11.64 22.89 -1.93
N ARG A 125 10.97 23.49 -0.94
CA ARG A 125 9.87 22.88 -0.20
C ARG A 125 8.72 22.49 -1.12
N ALA A 126 8.31 23.42 -1.99
CA ALA A 126 7.21 23.17 -2.93
C ALA A 126 7.54 22.01 -3.87
N LYS A 127 8.76 21.95 -4.41
CA LYS A 127 9.21 20.84 -5.26
C LYS A 127 9.27 19.50 -4.54
N ARG A 128 9.66 19.48 -3.27
CA ARG A 128 9.59 18.26 -2.45
C ARG A 128 8.17 17.80 -2.19
N LEU A 129 7.22 18.72 -2.04
CA LEU A 129 5.81 18.36 -1.88
C LEU A 129 5.24 17.76 -3.18
N GLU A 130 5.62 18.32 -4.33
CA GLU A 130 5.28 17.74 -5.65
C GLU A 130 5.87 16.32 -5.79
N ALA A 131 7.16 16.12 -5.48
CA ALA A 131 7.81 14.81 -5.51
C ALA A 131 7.16 13.81 -4.54
N LEU A 132 6.78 14.27 -3.34
CA LEU A 132 6.12 13.44 -2.35
C LEU A 132 4.74 12.98 -2.84
N ASN A 133 3.93 13.87 -3.39
CA ASN A 133 2.61 13.49 -3.90
C ASN A 133 2.75 12.48 -5.06
N ALA A 134 3.70 12.69 -5.98
CA ALA A 134 3.95 11.74 -7.06
C ALA A 134 4.42 10.36 -6.54
N ALA A 135 5.22 10.34 -5.46
CA ALA A 135 5.61 9.09 -4.79
C ALA A 135 4.44 8.39 -4.09
N GLN A 136 3.49 9.15 -3.52
CA GLN A 136 2.25 8.60 -2.96
C GLN A 136 1.37 7.97 -4.05
N ASP A 137 1.22 8.65 -5.18
CA ASP A 137 0.47 8.12 -6.33
C ASP A 137 1.11 6.82 -6.85
N LEU A 138 2.44 6.74 -6.91
CA LEU A 138 3.15 5.51 -7.27
C LEU A 138 2.93 4.35 -6.28
N LEU A 139 2.94 4.63 -4.97
CA LEU A 139 2.64 3.61 -3.96
C LEU A 139 1.20 3.13 -4.07
N PHE A 140 0.25 4.04 -4.33
CA PHE A 140 -1.15 3.69 -4.53
C PHE A 140 -1.33 2.71 -5.70
N GLU A 141 -0.70 2.99 -6.86
CA GLU A 141 -0.75 2.05 -7.98
C GLU A 141 -0.03 0.72 -7.70
N SER A 142 1.03 0.76 -6.89
CA SER A 142 1.75 -0.44 -6.44
C SER A 142 0.91 -1.29 -5.49
N GLU A 143 0.16 -0.65 -4.60
CA GLU A 143 -0.79 -1.31 -3.70
C GLU A 143 -1.92 -1.96 -4.48
N ASN A 144 -2.53 -1.22 -5.43
CA ASN A 144 -3.57 -1.74 -6.32
C ASN A 144 -3.11 -2.99 -7.05
N LEU A 145 -1.93 -2.93 -7.67
CA LEU A 145 -1.38 -4.07 -8.41
C LEU A 145 -1.08 -5.26 -7.50
N SER A 146 -0.38 -5.03 -6.39
CA SER A 146 -0.02 -6.09 -5.45
C SER A 146 -1.26 -6.76 -4.86
N SER A 147 -2.24 -5.95 -4.44
CA SER A 147 -3.52 -6.41 -3.90
C SER A 147 -4.28 -7.25 -4.92
N ALA A 148 -4.41 -6.77 -6.17
CA ALA A 148 -5.15 -7.51 -7.20
C ALA A 148 -4.57 -8.91 -7.46
N ILE A 149 -3.25 -9.02 -7.50
CA ILE A 149 -2.57 -10.28 -7.76
C ILE A 149 -2.68 -11.22 -6.55
N VAL A 150 -2.52 -10.71 -5.32
CA VAL A 150 -2.74 -11.50 -4.08
C VAL A 150 -4.17 -12.06 -4.05
N LYS A 151 -5.15 -11.21 -4.35
CA LYS A 151 -6.57 -11.59 -4.37
C LYS A 151 -6.87 -12.63 -5.45
N TYR A 152 -6.27 -12.49 -6.63
CA TYR A 152 -6.35 -13.51 -7.68
C TYR A 152 -5.84 -14.89 -7.21
N TYR A 153 -4.60 -14.97 -6.73
CA TYR A 153 -4.02 -16.25 -6.33
C TYR A 153 -4.71 -16.84 -5.10
N SER A 154 -5.17 -16.00 -4.17
CA SER A 154 -6.01 -16.42 -3.05
C SER A 154 -7.31 -17.05 -3.54
N ALA A 155 -8.01 -16.41 -4.49
CA ALA A 155 -9.27 -16.90 -5.03
C ALA A 155 -9.10 -18.25 -5.75
N ILE A 156 -8.04 -18.38 -6.56
CA ILE A 156 -7.69 -19.65 -7.23
C ILE A 156 -7.47 -20.77 -6.21
N ASN A 157 -6.64 -20.54 -5.18
CA ASN A 157 -6.38 -21.53 -4.15
C ASN A 157 -7.65 -21.91 -3.35
N ARG A 158 -8.54 -20.95 -3.09
CA ARG A 158 -9.84 -21.24 -2.47
C ARG A 158 -10.74 -22.07 -3.38
N LEU A 159 -10.76 -21.78 -4.67
CA LEU A 159 -11.54 -22.55 -5.63
C LEU A 159 -11.08 -24.02 -5.69
N GLU A 160 -9.77 -24.27 -5.63
CA GLU A 160 -9.20 -25.62 -5.53
C GLU A 160 -9.61 -26.34 -4.23
N GLN A 161 -9.62 -25.62 -3.10
CA GLN A 161 -10.10 -26.17 -1.84
C GLN A 161 -11.59 -26.49 -1.88
N VAL A 162 -12.41 -25.61 -2.46
CA VAL A 162 -13.84 -25.85 -2.69
C VAL A 162 -14.05 -27.11 -3.53
N ALA A 163 -13.32 -27.26 -4.62
CA ALA A 163 -13.39 -28.45 -5.48
C ALA A 163 -12.99 -29.73 -4.72
N THR A 164 -11.92 -29.66 -3.91
CA THR A 164 -11.47 -30.77 -3.06
C THR A 164 -12.56 -31.17 -2.06
N LYS A 165 -13.14 -30.19 -1.36
CA LYS A 165 -14.22 -30.40 -0.39
C LYS A 165 -15.46 -31.02 -1.02
N MET A 166 -15.85 -30.58 -2.20
CA MET A 166 -16.93 -31.21 -2.93
C MET A 166 -16.66 -32.69 -3.26
N GLY A 167 -15.40 -33.04 -3.54
CA GLY A 167 -14.99 -34.44 -3.75
C GLY A 167 -15.04 -35.32 -2.49
N GLU A 168 -15.08 -34.72 -1.29
CA GLU A 168 -15.20 -35.42 0.00
C GLU A 168 -16.66 -35.74 0.39
N MET A 169 -17.64 -35.33 -0.42
CA MET A 169 -19.06 -35.51 -0.10
C MET A 169 -19.42 -36.99 0.13
N PRO A 170 -19.99 -37.35 1.30
CA PRO A 170 -20.35 -38.74 1.58
C PRO A 170 -21.64 -39.12 0.86
N GLU A 171 -21.88 -40.43 0.74
CA GLU A 171 -23.20 -40.95 0.43
C GLU A 171 -24.12 -40.77 1.65
N VAL A 172 -25.28 -40.16 1.43
CA VAL A 172 -26.16 -39.69 2.50
C VAL A 172 -27.35 -40.63 2.65
N THR A 173 -27.53 -41.17 3.85
CA THR A 173 -28.60 -42.13 4.16
C THR A 173 -29.36 -41.75 5.43
N PHE A 174 -30.64 -42.13 5.50
CA PHE A 174 -31.48 -41.89 6.68
C PHE A 174 -30.95 -42.62 7.93
N ASP A 175 -30.54 -43.87 7.74
CA ASP A 175 -30.11 -44.78 8.80
C ASP A 175 -28.76 -44.38 9.43
N ASN A 176 -28.02 -43.46 8.81
CA ASN A 176 -26.75 -42.97 9.31
C ASN A 176 -26.72 -41.43 9.38
N PRO A 177 -27.24 -40.82 10.46
CA PRO A 177 -27.25 -39.37 10.65
C PRO A 177 -25.88 -38.69 10.59
N ASP A 178 -24.79 -39.42 10.86
CA ASP A 178 -23.43 -38.87 10.79
C ASP A 178 -23.05 -38.51 9.35
N THR A 179 -23.53 -39.24 8.34
CA THR A 179 -23.31 -38.91 6.93
C THR A 179 -24.02 -37.61 6.53
N ILE A 180 -25.25 -37.40 7.01
CA ILE A 180 -26.02 -36.17 6.82
C ILE A 180 -25.28 -34.99 7.45
N LYS A 181 -24.78 -35.17 8.67
CA LYS A 181 -24.00 -34.14 9.38
C LYS A 181 -22.71 -33.78 8.65
N GLN A 182 -21.95 -34.77 8.16
CA GLN A 182 -20.73 -34.53 7.40
C GLN A 182 -21.00 -33.78 6.09
N ALA A 183 -21.99 -34.23 5.31
CA ALA A 183 -22.41 -33.57 4.08
C ALA A 183 -22.85 -32.11 4.33
N LYS A 184 -23.61 -31.86 5.39
CA LYS A 184 -23.99 -30.49 5.80
C LYS A 184 -22.77 -29.61 6.05
N THR A 185 -21.79 -30.10 6.81
CA THR A 185 -20.55 -29.36 7.11
C THR A 185 -19.79 -29.02 5.84
N ILE A 186 -19.58 -30.01 4.96
CA ILE A 186 -18.88 -29.82 3.68
C ILE A 186 -19.58 -28.76 2.83
N LEU A 187 -20.91 -28.82 2.71
CA LEU A 187 -21.68 -27.81 1.96
C LEU A 187 -21.59 -26.41 2.57
N GLY A 188 -21.49 -26.32 3.90
CA GLY A 188 -21.22 -25.05 4.58
C GLY A 188 -19.84 -24.48 4.23
N GLU A 189 -18.80 -25.32 4.24
CA GLU A 189 -17.45 -24.94 3.83
C GLU A 189 -17.40 -24.53 2.35
N VAL A 190 -18.07 -25.28 1.47
CA VAL A 190 -18.21 -24.97 0.04
C VAL A 190 -18.89 -23.62 -0.17
N SER A 191 -20.00 -23.34 0.53
CA SER A 191 -20.69 -22.06 0.42
C SER A 191 -19.79 -20.89 0.81
N VAL A 192 -19.13 -20.98 1.97
CA VAL A 192 -18.21 -19.94 2.45
C VAL A 192 -17.06 -19.72 1.47
N GLY A 193 -16.36 -20.80 1.08
CA GLY A 193 -15.22 -20.70 0.16
C GLY A 193 -15.61 -20.13 -1.20
N THR A 194 -16.81 -20.45 -1.70
CA THR A 194 -17.33 -19.90 -2.97
C THR A 194 -17.61 -18.40 -2.88
N LYS A 195 -18.21 -17.92 -1.78
CA LYS A 195 -18.45 -16.49 -1.53
C LYS A 195 -17.16 -15.70 -1.38
N GLU A 196 -16.19 -16.27 -0.67
CA GLU A 196 -14.86 -15.67 -0.52
C GLU A 196 -14.14 -15.59 -1.87
N THR A 197 -14.17 -16.66 -2.67
CA THR A 197 -13.63 -16.67 -4.04
C THR A 197 -14.26 -15.58 -4.89
N GLN A 198 -15.59 -15.44 -4.85
CA GLN A 198 -16.31 -14.40 -5.56
C GLN A 198 -15.87 -13.00 -5.12
N THR A 199 -15.74 -12.79 -3.82
CA THR A 199 -15.31 -11.50 -3.25
C THR A 199 -13.90 -11.15 -3.70
N GLU A 200 -12.96 -12.10 -3.63
CA GLU A 200 -11.57 -11.88 -3.99
C GLU A 200 -11.39 -11.59 -5.49
N PHE A 201 -12.14 -12.26 -6.39
CA PHE A 201 -12.14 -11.87 -7.81
C PHE A 201 -12.72 -10.47 -8.05
N ASN A 202 -13.76 -10.08 -7.32
CA ASN A 202 -14.32 -8.73 -7.41
C ASN A 202 -13.33 -7.66 -6.94
N GLU A 203 -12.63 -7.92 -5.84
CA GLU A 203 -11.59 -7.03 -5.30
C GLU A 203 -10.42 -6.89 -6.27
N ALA A 204 -9.96 -8.00 -6.86
CA ALA A 204 -8.90 -7.97 -7.86
C ALA A 204 -9.23 -7.10 -9.08
N ALA A 205 -10.45 -7.24 -9.60
CA ALA A 205 -10.92 -6.45 -10.74
C ALA A 205 -11.16 -4.97 -10.43
N THR A 206 -11.43 -4.65 -9.15
CA THR A 206 -11.62 -3.27 -8.71
C THR A 206 -10.28 -2.55 -8.58
N ALA A 207 -9.26 -3.25 -8.08
CA ALA A 207 -7.92 -2.69 -7.92
C ALA A 207 -7.19 -2.55 -9.27
N VAL A 208 -7.30 -3.55 -10.15
CA VAL A 208 -6.70 -3.51 -11.50
C VAL A 208 -7.76 -3.82 -12.55
N ASN A 209 -8.12 -2.80 -13.34
CA ASN A 209 -9.07 -2.93 -14.44
C ASN A 209 -8.42 -3.47 -15.73
N ALA A 210 -7.68 -4.58 -15.60
CA ALA A 210 -7.19 -5.34 -16.74
C ALA A 210 -8.23 -6.38 -17.17
N GLU A 211 -8.31 -6.68 -18.47
CA GLU A 211 -9.31 -7.59 -19.04
C GLU A 211 -9.33 -8.96 -18.34
N VAL A 212 -8.18 -9.50 -17.94
CA VAL A 212 -8.10 -10.77 -17.18
C VAL A 212 -8.89 -10.72 -15.87
N PHE A 213 -8.73 -9.67 -15.07
CA PHE A 213 -9.45 -9.55 -13.79
C PHE A 213 -10.92 -9.19 -14.02
N THR A 214 -11.24 -8.37 -15.03
CA THR A 214 -12.63 -8.09 -15.41
C THR A 214 -13.37 -9.37 -15.80
N LYS A 215 -12.76 -10.23 -16.62
CA LYS A 215 -13.35 -11.52 -16.98
C LYS A 215 -13.52 -12.42 -15.77
N LEU A 216 -12.51 -12.52 -14.91
CA LEU A 216 -12.63 -13.29 -13.67
C LEU A 216 -13.78 -12.81 -12.78
N ARG A 217 -13.95 -11.50 -12.60
CA ARG A 217 -15.12 -10.92 -11.91
C ARG A 217 -16.43 -11.32 -12.58
N ASP A 218 -16.50 -11.25 -13.90
CA ASP A 218 -17.71 -11.60 -14.64
C ASP A 218 -18.04 -13.09 -14.47
N THR A 219 -17.04 -13.97 -14.44
CA THR A 219 -17.23 -15.40 -14.11
C THR A 219 -17.59 -15.63 -12.64
N ALA A 220 -17.09 -14.79 -11.74
CA ALA A 220 -17.39 -14.86 -10.32
C ALA A 220 -18.88 -14.58 -10.01
N ALA A 221 -19.60 -13.91 -10.92
CA ALA A 221 -21.05 -13.79 -10.80
C ALA A 221 -21.76 -15.16 -10.78
N ASP A 222 -21.25 -16.14 -11.54
CA ASP A 222 -21.81 -17.49 -11.57
C ASP A 222 -21.54 -18.26 -10.26
N LEU A 223 -20.46 -17.93 -9.54
CA LEU A 223 -20.16 -18.47 -8.20
C LEU A 223 -21.22 -18.08 -7.17
N GLY A 224 -21.87 -16.92 -7.32
CA GLY A 224 -22.95 -16.50 -6.42
C GLY A 224 -24.12 -17.49 -6.40
N ASN A 225 -24.52 -18.01 -7.57
CA ASN A 225 -25.58 -19.01 -7.68
C ASN A 225 -25.20 -20.34 -7.05
N MET A 226 -23.92 -20.73 -7.17
CA MET A 226 -23.39 -21.94 -6.54
C MET A 226 -23.41 -21.81 -5.01
N ALA A 227 -22.98 -20.66 -4.47
CA ALA A 227 -23.02 -20.40 -3.04
C ALA A 227 -24.45 -20.44 -2.47
N ASP A 228 -25.40 -19.80 -3.16
CA ASP A 228 -26.81 -19.81 -2.76
C ASP A 228 -27.42 -21.22 -2.78
N ALA A 229 -27.06 -22.03 -3.78
CA ALA A 229 -27.48 -23.43 -3.86
C ALA A 229 -26.88 -24.26 -2.72
N ALA A 230 -25.59 -24.05 -2.40
CA ALA A 230 -24.93 -24.70 -1.27
C ALA A 230 -25.59 -24.33 0.07
N ASP A 231 -25.96 -23.07 0.30
CA ASP A 231 -26.70 -22.64 1.51
C ASP A 231 -28.07 -23.31 1.63
N LYS A 232 -28.80 -23.42 0.52
CA LYS A 232 -30.09 -24.12 0.51
C LYS A 232 -29.89 -25.60 0.80
N LEU A 233 -28.86 -26.22 0.23
CA LEU A 233 -28.51 -27.61 0.56
C LEU A 233 -28.19 -27.73 2.05
N VAL A 234 -27.40 -26.86 2.67
CA VAL A 234 -27.15 -26.88 4.13
C VAL A 234 -28.46 -26.89 4.93
N THR A 235 -29.45 -26.09 4.51
CA THR A 235 -30.77 -26.03 5.16
C THR A 235 -31.58 -27.31 4.96
N ILE A 236 -31.53 -27.90 3.77
CA ILE A 236 -32.16 -29.20 3.49
C ILE A 236 -31.51 -30.29 4.33
N TYR A 237 -30.18 -30.33 4.40
CA TYR A 237 -29.43 -31.29 5.20
C TYR A 237 -29.69 -31.14 6.71
N GLU A 238 -29.90 -29.92 7.21
CA GLU A 238 -30.36 -29.71 8.59
C GLU A 238 -31.76 -30.30 8.83
N SER A 239 -32.66 -30.16 7.85
CA SER A 239 -34.00 -30.73 7.93
C SER A 239 -33.96 -32.26 7.89
N LEU A 240 -33.11 -32.85 7.03
CA LEU A 240 -32.85 -34.29 6.98
C LEU A 240 -32.31 -34.81 8.32
N LEU A 241 -31.35 -34.10 8.90
CA LEU A 241 -30.73 -34.48 10.17
C LEU A 241 -31.76 -34.44 11.32
N THR A 242 -32.56 -33.37 11.38
CA THR A 242 -33.61 -33.21 12.39
C THR A 242 -34.65 -34.32 12.28
N ALA A 243 -35.08 -34.64 11.05
CA ALA A 243 -36.02 -35.71 10.79
C ALA A 243 -35.47 -37.09 11.19
N ALA A 244 -34.21 -37.39 10.84
CA ALA A 244 -33.54 -38.63 11.20
C ALA A 244 -33.39 -38.81 12.71
N ILE A 245 -32.99 -37.76 13.45
CA ILE A 245 -32.87 -37.80 14.92
C ILE A 245 -34.23 -38.05 15.59
N ASN A 246 -35.30 -37.47 15.03
CA ASN A 246 -36.65 -37.58 15.60
C ASN A 246 -37.43 -38.82 15.11
N GLY A 247 -36.86 -39.62 14.19
CA GLY A 247 -37.58 -40.72 13.55
C GLY A 247 -38.77 -40.27 12.68
N ASP A 248 -38.75 -39.04 12.18
CA ASP A 248 -39.79 -38.49 11.30
C ASP A 248 -39.52 -38.86 9.83
N GLU A 249 -39.89 -40.08 9.46
CA GLU A 249 -39.70 -40.60 8.09
C GLU A 249 -40.36 -39.70 7.03
N GLN A 250 -41.55 -39.16 7.31
CA GLN A 250 -42.25 -38.31 6.35
C GLN A 250 -41.54 -36.96 6.18
N GLY A 251 -41.07 -36.35 7.27
CA GLY A 251 -40.24 -35.15 7.24
C GLY A 251 -38.94 -35.38 6.47
N PHE A 252 -38.29 -36.53 6.65
CA PHE A 252 -37.09 -36.89 5.91
C PHE A 252 -37.35 -37.00 4.41
N VAL A 253 -38.38 -37.76 3.99
CA VAL A 253 -38.74 -37.90 2.58
C VAL A 253 -39.07 -36.55 1.95
N ASN A 254 -39.79 -35.68 2.66
CA ASN A 254 -40.13 -34.35 2.19
C ASN A 254 -38.88 -33.47 1.96
N ALA A 255 -37.92 -33.49 2.89
CA ALA A 255 -36.66 -32.76 2.73
C ALA A 255 -35.78 -33.38 1.63
N TYR A 256 -35.70 -34.71 1.56
CA TYR A 256 -34.88 -35.44 0.59
C TYR A 256 -35.32 -35.13 -0.85
N ASN A 257 -36.63 -35.04 -1.08
CA ASN A 257 -37.20 -34.67 -2.37
C ASN A 257 -36.86 -33.22 -2.82
N GLN A 258 -36.32 -32.37 -1.93
CA GLN A 258 -35.86 -31.02 -2.29
C GLN A 258 -34.40 -31.00 -2.76
N LEU A 259 -33.61 -32.03 -2.43
CA LEU A 259 -32.19 -32.12 -2.82
C LEU A 259 -31.97 -32.02 -4.33
N PRO A 260 -32.70 -32.77 -5.20
CA PRO A 260 -32.40 -32.80 -6.63
C PRO A 260 -32.43 -31.41 -7.28
N VAL A 261 -33.39 -30.56 -6.88
CA VAL A 261 -33.53 -29.20 -7.42
C VAL A 261 -32.29 -28.35 -7.11
N GLN A 262 -31.79 -28.41 -5.88
CA GLN A 262 -30.62 -27.61 -5.51
C GLN A 262 -29.31 -28.19 -6.06
N LEU A 263 -29.19 -29.51 -6.16
CA LEU A 263 -28.05 -30.16 -6.82
C LEU A 263 -28.01 -29.83 -8.32
N GLU A 264 -29.15 -29.79 -9.00
CA GLU A 264 -29.24 -29.38 -10.41
C GLU A 264 -28.80 -27.93 -10.59
N ILE A 265 -29.24 -27.01 -9.72
CA ILE A 265 -28.79 -25.61 -9.75
C ILE A 265 -27.27 -25.52 -9.53
N LEU A 266 -26.73 -26.28 -8.58
CA LEU A 266 -25.31 -26.29 -8.27
C LEU A 266 -24.47 -26.79 -9.46
N VAL A 267 -24.87 -27.91 -10.07
CA VAL A 267 -24.22 -28.47 -11.27
C VAL A 267 -24.29 -27.49 -12.44
N ALA A 268 -25.47 -26.92 -12.71
CA ALA A 268 -25.64 -25.95 -13.79
C ALA A 268 -24.82 -24.67 -13.58
N SER A 269 -24.64 -24.24 -12.32
CA SER A 269 -23.82 -23.08 -11.98
C SER A 269 -22.33 -23.37 -12.18
N LEU A 270 -21.87 -24.58 -11.81
CA LEU A 270 -20.51 -25.03 -12.07
C LEU A 270 -20.21 -25.15 -13.57
N GLU A 271 -21.15 -25.68 -14.36
CA GLU A 271 -21.00 -25.76 -15.81
C GLU A 271 -20.91 -24.36 -16.44
N LYS A 272 -21.72 -23.41 -16.00
CA LYS A 272 -21.64 -22.01 -16.47
C LYS A 272 -20.31 -21.36 -16.08
N PHE A 273 -19.90 -21.51 -14.82
CA PHE A 273 -18.62 -21.02 -14.34
C PHE A 273 -17.48 -21.59 -15.19
N GLY A 274 -17.42 -22.91 -15.37
CA GLY A 274 -16.40 -23.56 -16.20
C GLY A 274 -16.42 -23.07 -17.65
N ASN A 275 -17.58 -22.89 -18.27
CA ASN A 275 -17.68 -22.40 -19.65
C ASN A 275 -17.30 -20.91 -19.79
N SER A 276 -17.45 -20.12 -18.73
CA SER A 276 -17.12 -18.70 -18.73
C SER A 276 -15.68 -18.42 -18.32
N PHE A 277 -15.03 -19.36 -17.61
CA PHE A 277 -13.68 -19.22 -17.08
C PHE A 277 -12.67 -18.87 -18.20
N PRO A 278 -11.81 -17.84 -18.03
CA PRO A 278 -10.98 -17.33 -19.11
C PRO A 278 -9.71 -18.18 -19.30
N TYR A 279 -9.87 -19.42 -19.78
CA TYR A 279 -8.76 -20.36 -20.06
C TYR A 279 -7.77 -19.88 -21.13
N ASP A 280 -8.11 -18.85 -21.91
CA ASP A 280 -7.16 -18.20 -22.82
C ASP A 280 -6.22 -17.21 -22.12
N LEU A 281 -6.53 -16.87 -20.88
CA LEU A 281 -5.79 -15.93 -20.03
C LEU A 281 -5.12 -16.62 -18.84
N ILE A 282 -5.63 -17.78 -18.42
CA ILE A 282 -5.12 -18.58 -17.30
C ILE A 282 -4.75 -19.96 -17.80
N ASP A 283 -3.54 -20.43 -17.48
CA ASP A 283 -3.04 -21.73 -17.92
C ASP A 283 -3.50 -22.88 -17.01
N ASN A 284 -3.11 -24.11 -17.35
CA ASN A 284 -3.50 -25.30 -16.60
C ASN A 284 -2.86 -25.41 -15.20
N ASN A 285 -1.88 -24.57 -14.88
CA ASN A 285 -1.28 -24.46 -13.56
C ASN A 285 -1.93 -23.32 -12.74
N ASN A 286 -3.01 -22.73 -13.26
CA ASN A 286 -3.65 -21.54 -12.73
C ASN A 286 -2.75 -20.30 -12.71
N ASP A 287 -1.71 -20.27 -13.54
CA ASP A 287 -0.86 -19.10 -13.73
C ASP A 287 -1.40 -18.21 -14.86
N LEU A 288 -1.07 -16.92 -14.76
CA LEU A 288 -1.39 -15.96 -15.81
C LEU A 288 -0.58 -16.29 -17.07
N THR A 289 -1.27 -16.52 -18.18
CA THR A 289 -0.65 -16.70 -19.50
C THR A 289 0.09 -15.45 -19.95
N THR A 290 0.98 -15.57 -20.94
CA THR A 290 1.62 -14.40 -21.57
C THR A 290 0.61 -13.35 -22.07
N LYS A 291 -0.56 -13.78 -22.55
CA LYS A 291 -1.60 -12.85 -23.00
C LYS A 291 -2.14 -12.02 -21.84
N ALA A 292 -2.42 -12.64 -20.70
CA ALA A 292 -2.86 -11.94 -19.48
C ALA A 292 -1.76 -11.04 -18.92
N GLN A 293 -0.51 -11.53 -18.89
CA GLN A 293 0.64 -10.75 -18.46
C GLN A 293 0.80 -9.48 -19.31
N ASN A 294 0.69 -9.58 -20.64
CA ASN A 294 0.74 -8.42 -21.52
C ASN A 294 -0.38 -7.39 -21.25
N GLN A 295 -1.57 -7.83 -20.83
CA GLN A 295 -2.65 -6.91 -20.43
C GLN A 295 -2.29 -6.18 -19.13
N ILE A 296 -1.69 -6.87 -18.17
CA ILE A 296 -1.19 -6.27 -16.93
C ILE A 296 -0.05 -5.30 -17.23
N GLU A 297 0.88 -5.63 -18.13
CA GLU A 297 1.93 -4.70 -18.57
C GLU A 297 1.37 -3.44 -19.22
N THR A 298 0.34 -3.58 -20.05
CA THR A 298 -0.35 -2.42 -20.64
C THR A 298 -0.96 -1.54 -19.54
N TRP A 299 -1.63 -2.15 -18.56
CA TRP A 299 -2.18 -1.43 -17.43
C TRP A 299 -1.09 -0.74 -16.59
N LYS A 300 0.05 -1.41 -16.34
CA LYS A 300 1.20 -0.82 -15.63
C LYS A 300 1.72 0.42 -16.37
N ASP A 301 1.89 0.32 -17.67
CA ASP A 301 2.38 1.43 -18.49
C ASP A 301 1.41 2.62 -18.50
N GLU A 302 0.10 2.37 -18.44
CA GLU A 302 -0.90 3.43 -18.38
C GLU A 302 -0.93 4.12 -17.01
N ASN A 303 -0.82 3.37 -15.91
CA ASN A 303 -1.04 3.89 -14.55
C ASN A 303 0.25 4.37 -13.87
N PHE A 304 1.41 3.76 -14.15
CA PHE A 304 2.67 4.16 -13.52
C PHE A 304 3.39 5.29 -14.28
N LYS A 305 3.11 5.48 -15.57
CA LYS A 305 3.87 6.40 -16.42
C LYS A 305 3.78 7.85 -15.96
N ASP A 306 2.58 8.34 -15.69
CA ASP A 306 2.37 9.73 -15.31
C ASP A 306 2.97 10.02 -13.93
N PRO A 307 2.68 9.24 -12.86
CA PRO A 307 3.33 9.42 -11.56
C PRO A 307 4.86 9.29 -11.62
N THR A 308 5.40 8.35 -12.41
CA THR A 308 6.86 8.21 -12.60
C THR A 308 7.46 9.47 -13.21
N SER A 309 6.83 10.01 -14.26
CA SER A 309 7.32 11.21 -14.95
C SER A 309 7.25 12.43 -14.03
N GLN A 310 6.15 12.59 -13.29
CA GLN A 310 5.98 13.67 -12.33
C GLN A 310 7.01 13.60 -11.20
N TYR A 311 7.31 12.40 -10.69
CA TYR A 311 8.34 12.21 -9.68
C TYR A 311 9.72 12.65 -10.21
N GLN A 312 10.11 12.21 -11.41
CA GLN A 312 11.41 12.55 -12.01
C GLN A 312 11.55 14.05 -12.31
N GLU A 313 10.50 14.69 -12.81
CA GLU A 313 10.46 16.14 -13.01
C GLU A 313 10.58 16.89 -11.68
N SER A 314 9.88 16.42 -10.65
CA SER A 314 9.91 17.02 -9.32
C SER A 314 11.28 16.85 -8.67
N GLU A 315 11.91 15.68 -8.77
CA GLU A 315 13.26 15.40 -8.27
C GLU A 315 14.31 16.31 -8.94
N THR A 316 14.17 16.53 -10.25
CA THR A 316 14.99 17.50 -10.99
C THR A 316 14.78 18.91 -10.45
N GLY A 317 13.53 19.32 -10.25
CA GLY A 317 13.17 20.60 -9.66
C GLY A 317 13.70 20.80 -8.23
N VAL A 318 13.69 19.75 -7.40
CA VAL A 318 14.30 19.75 -6.07
C VAL A 318 15.80 20.03 -6.16
N THR A 319 16.49 19.32 -7.06
CA THR A 319 17.93 19.48 -7.27
C THR A 319 18.30 20.90 -7.72
N GLU A 320 17.53 21.48 -8.64
CA GLU A 320 17.74 22.85 -9.11
C GLU A 320 17.49 23.88 -8.01
N ALA A 321 16.43 23.70 -7.22
CA ALA A 321 16.09 24.60 -6.11
C ALA A 321 17.15 24.56 -5.00
N ASP A 322 17.65 23.38 -4.67
CA ASP A 322 18.72 23.21 -3.69
C ASP A 322 20.04 23.85 -4.15
N LYS A 323 20.39 23.70 -5.43
CA LYS A 323 21.56 24.35 -6.02
C LYS A 323 21.44 25.87 -5.94
N LYS A 324 20.27 26.43 -6.30
CA LYS A 324 19.99 27.86 -6.18
C LYS A 324 20.13 28.34 -4.73
N ALA A 325 19.61 27.60 -3.76
CA ALA A 325 19.75 27.94 -2.34
C ALA A 325 21.22 27.89 -1.88
N ALA A 326 21.99 26.89 -2.33
CA ALA A 326 23.41 26.77 -2.01
C ALA A 326 24.25 27.91 -2.59
N ASP A 327 23.97 28.32 -3.83
CA ASP A 327 24.68 29.40 -4.51
C ASP A 327 24.39 30.77 -3.89
N ILE A 328 23.17 31.00 -3.38
CA ILE A 328 22.84 32.23 -2.64
C ILE A 328 23.51 32.26 -1.26
N LYS A 329 23.78 31.11 -0.63
CA LYS A 329 24.39 31.06 0.71
C LYS A 329 25.89 31.40 0.70
N LYS A 330 26.62 30.98 -0.34
CA LYS A 330 28.05 31.31 -0.57
C LYS A 330 28.24 32.81 -0.75
#